data_AF-A0A7J0H6E5-F1
#
_entry.id   AF-A0A7J0H6E5-F1
#
_cell.length_a   1.000
_cell.length_b   1.000
_cell.length_c   1.000
_cell.angle_alpha   90.00
_cell.angle_beta   90.00
_cell.angle_gamma   90.00
#
_symmetry.space_group_name_H-M   'P 1'
#
loop_
_entity.id
_entity.type
_entity.pdbx_description
1 polymer ?
#
loop_
_entity_poly.entity_id
_entity_poly.type
_entity_poly.pdbx_seq_one_letter_code
_entity_poly.pdbx_strand_id
1 'polypeptide(L)'
;MYPVSIFRKKNSQNQDNDSSQDAKVSELRAAVGPLSGRGLQYCTDACLRRYLEARNWNVAKSTKMLEETLQWRSTYKPEEIRWHEVAHIGENGLISKADFHDRSGRTVLIMRPGMQKTTAGEGNIRHLVYLVENAILNLPVDQEQMTWLIDFTGWSLNTNVPIKVAQEIIYVLQNHYPERLALVALYNPPRIFEAFFKVVKYFVDVKTFKKIKFLYPKRKESEEIMKSFFDAENLPVEFGGKTSLKYDHEEFSRLMAQDDVKTAKFWGFDCKPSDTSNGCIPEPVSLAPSAS
;
A
#
# COMPACT_ATOMS: atom_id res chain seq x y z
N MET A 1 29.74 27.71 -37.66
CA MET A 1 28.53 27.94 -36.84
C MET A 1 28.45 26.81 -35.84
N TYR A 2 28.88 27.04 -34.59
CA TYR A 2 28.91 26.03 -33.52
C TYR A 2 27.52 25.85 -32.90
N PRO A 3 27.08 24.63 -32.53
CA PRO A 3 25.92 24.47 -31.69
C PRO A 3 26.30 24.69 -30.21
N VAL A 4 25.53 25.56 -29.57
CA VAL A 4 25.64 25.98 -28.17
C VAL A 4 25.21 24.83 -27.26
N SER A 5 26.12 24.40 -26.38
CA SER A 5 25.82 23.47 -25.28
C SER A 5 24.85 24.13 -24.30
N ILE A 6 23.63 23.59 -24.20
CA ILE A 6 22.65 24.00 -23.18
C ILE A 6 23.08 23.38 -21.84
N PHE A 7 23.91 24.08 -21.09
CA PHE A 7 24.12 23.78 -19.67
C PHE A 7 22.85 24.16 -18.89
N ARG A 8 22.07 23.14 -18.53
CA ARG A 8 20.96 23.25 -17.58
C ARG A 8 21.54 23.64 -16.21
N LYS A 9 21.46 24.92 -15.85
CA LYS A 9 21.72 25.38 -14.47
C LYS A 9 20.76 24.64 -13.53
N LYS A 10 21.25 23.62 -12.82
CA LYS A 10 20.58 23.14 -11.60
C LYS A 10 20.64 24.31 -10.60
N ASN A 11 19.48 24.74 -10.14
CA ASN A 11 19.31 25.84 -9.19
C ASN A 11 20.09 25.53 -7.90
N SER A 12 20.98 26.42 -7.44
CA SER A 12 21.82 26.14 -6.24
C SER A 12 20.96 25.89 -4.99
N GLN A 13 19.79 26.52 -4.88
CA GLN A 13 18.81 26.28 -3.81
C GLN A 13 18.32 24.83 -3.72
N ASN A 14 18.21 24.10 -4.86
CA ASN A 14 17.84 22.70 -4.83
C ASN A 14 19.03 21.81 -4.44
N GLN A 15 20.25 22.18 -4.85
CA GLN A 15 21.45 21.45 -4.46
C GLN A 15 21.76 21.59 -2.96
N ASP A 16 21.56 22.78 -2.39
CA ASP A 16 21.76 23.03 -0.97
C ASP A 16 20.71 22.30 -0.10
N ASN A 17 19.46 22.23 -0.58
CA ASN A 17 18.39 21.49 0.09
C ASN A 17 18.61 19.96 0.00
N ASP A 18 18.99 19.43 -1.17
CA ASP A 18 19.30 18.01 -1.35
C ASP A 18 20.47 17.59 -0.43
N SER A 19 21.54 18.38 -0.38
CA SER A 19 22.68 18.16 0.53
C SER A 19 22.27 18.16 2.01
N SER A 20 21.39 19.08 2.41
CA SER A 20 20.85 19.13 3.78
C SER A 20 19.99 17.90 4.12
N GLN A 21 19.20 17.42 3.16
CA GLN A 21 18.37 16.23 3.34
C GLN A 21 19.20 14.95 3.40
N ASP A 22 20.25 14.84 2.60
CA ASP A 22 21.18 13.69 2.60
C ASP A 22 21.93 13.58 3.93
N ALA A 23 22.29 14.73 4.52
CA ALA A 23 22.84 14.77 5.87
C ALA A 23 21.84 14.23 6.91
N LYS A 24 20.55 14.58 6.80
CA LYS A 24 19.50 14.08 7.71
C LYS A 24 19.23 12.59 7.55
N VAL A 25 19.31 12.06 6.33
CA VAL A 25 19.23 10.62 6.06
C VAL A 25 20.40 9.89 6.74
N SER A 26 21.61 10.43 6.62
CA SER A 26 22.80 9.87 7.26
C SER A 26 22.71 9.93 8.79
N GLU A 27 22.22 11.05 9.34
CA GLU A 27 21.98 11.22 10.79
C GLU A 27 20.95 10.21 11.31
N LEU A 28 19.84 10.01 10.60
CA LEU A 28 18.83 9.01 10.95
C LEU A 28 19.40 7.59 10.89
N ARG A 29 20.16 7.26 9.83
CA ARG A 29 20.82 5.96 9.70
C ARG A 29 21.76 5.68 10.87
N ALA A 30 22.55 6.68 11.28
CA ALA A 30 23.43 6.58 12.44
C ALA A 30 22.64 6.42 13.75
N ALA A 31 21.53 7.15 13.91
CA ALA A 31 20.70 7.11 15.12
C ALA A 31 19.99 5.77 15.34
N VAL A 32 19.54 5.11 14.26
CA VAL A 32 18.93 3.76 14.33
C VAL A 32 19.97 2.69 14.66
N GLY A 33 21.25 2.97 14.41
CA GLY A 33 22.35 2.06 14.69
C GLY A 33 22.54 0.98 13.63
N PRO A 34 23.43 0.00 13.88
CA PRO A 34 23.74 -1.04 12.92
C PRO A 34 22.54 -1.97 12.68
N LEU A 35 22.14 -2.09 11.42
CA LEU A 35 21.07 -2.98 10.98
C LEU A 35 21.64 -4.23 10.30
N SER A 36 20.92 -5.34 10.41
CA SER A 36 21.27 -6.60 9.75
C SER A 36 20.04 -7.27 9.11
N GLY A 37 20.30 -8.24 8.22
CA GLY A 37 19.26 -9.02 7.55
C GLY A 37 18.18 -8.16 6.91
N ARG A 38 16.91 -8.50 7.20
CA ARG A 38 15.72 -7.82 6.67
C ARG A 38 15.64 -6.34 7.06
N GLY A 39 16.12 -5.97 8.25
CA GLY A 39 16.14 -4.58 8.69
C GLY A 39 17.03 -3.71 7.81
N LEU A 40 18.20 -4.23 7.44
CA LEU A 40 19.12 -3.54 6.52
C LEU A 40 18.50 -3.40 5.12
N GLN A 41 17.86 -4.47 4.63
CA GLN A 41 17.20 -4.46 3.33
C GLN A 41 16.00 -3.51 3.26
N TYR A 42 15.23 -3.40 4.34
CA TYR A 42 14.09 -2.47 4.43
C TYR A 42 14.54 -1.01 4.48
N CYS A 43 15.59 -0.70 5.24
CA CYS A 43 16.05 0.67 5.51
C CYS A 43 16.93 1.26 4.38
N THR A 44 16.37 1.31 3.18
CA THR A 44 16.93 2.07 2.04
C THR A 44 16.89 3.57 2.29
N ASP A 45 17.67 4.37 1.55
CA ASP A 45 17.64 5.84 1.68
C ASP A 45 16.25 6.41 1.40
N ALA A 46 15.55 5.88 0.40
CA ALA A 46 14.18 6.27 0.11
C ALA A 46 13.23 5.93 1.27
N CYS A 47 13.46 4.79 1.96
CA CYS A 47 12.76 4.46 3.19
C CYS A 47 13.01 5.51 4.27
N LEU A 48 14.27 5.79 4.58
CA LEU A 48 14.63 6.77 5.61
C LEU A 48 14.03 8.17 5.32
N ARG A 49 14.02 8.59 4.05
CA ARG A 49 13.36 9.85 3.65
C ARG A 49 11.87 9.87 3.96
N ARG A 50 11.13 8.78 3.73
CA ARG A 50 9.69 8.73 4.07
C ARG A 50 9.44 8.94 5.57
N TYR A 51 10.25 8.32 6.42
CA TYR A 51 10.14 8.50 7.87
C TYR A 51 10.49 9.93 8.29
N LEU A 52 11.53 10.53 7.69
CA LEU A 52 11.87 11.94 7.90
C LEU A 52 10.73 12.85 7.48
N GLU A 53 10.21 12.71 6.26
CA GLU A 53 9.10 13.52 5.75
C GLU A 53 7.86 13.43 6.63
N ALA A 54 7.48 12.22 7.05
CA ALA A 54 6.34 11.98 7.94
C ALA A 54 6.48 12.62 9.33
N ARG A 55 7.69 13.02 9.72
CA ARG A 55 8.00 13.68 10.99
C ARG A 55 8.64 15.05 10.79
N ASN A 56 8.39 15.70 9.64
CA ASN A 56 8.89 17.03 9.30
C ASN A 56 10.41 17.18 9.45
N TRP A 57 11.15 16.17 8.98
CA TRP A 57 12.61 16.07 9.04
C TRP A 57 13.22 16.11 10.45
N ASN A 58 12.41 15.80 11.48
CA ASN A 58 12.89 15.66 12.85
C ASN A 58 13.48 14.26 13.06
N VAL A 59 14.80 14.17 13.18
CA VAL A 59 15.52 12.89 13.28
C VAL A 59 15.06 12.07 14.48
N ALA A 60 15.03 12.63 15.69
CA ALA A 60 14.62 11.89 16.89
C ALA A 60 13.21 11.27 16.79
N LYS A 61 12.23 12.03 16.28
CA LYS A 61 10.87 11.51 16.05
C LYS A 61 10.83 10.46 14.94
N SER A 62 11.66 10.60 13.92
CA SER A 62 11.77 9.65 12.80
C SER A 62 12.41 8.35 13.25
N THR A 63 13.48 8.42 14.07
CA THR A 63 14.15 7.27 14.68
C THR A 63 13.14 6.46 15.48
N LYS A 64 12.41 7.10 16.39
CA LYS A 64 11.38 6.41 17.20
C LYS A 64 10.34 5.69 16.34
N MET A 65 9.80 6.37 15.33
CA MET A 65 8.79 5.78 14.43
C MET A 65 9.35 4.60 13.60
N LEU A 66 10.61 4.70 13.18
CA LEU A 66 11.27 3.65 12.43
C LEU A 66 11.60 2.44 13.31
N GLU A 67 12.07 2.65 14.54
CA GLU A 67 12.27 1.59 15.54
C GLU A 67 10.97 0.85 15.84
N GLU A 68 9.88 1.58 16.07
CA GLU A 68 8.53 1.00 16.25
C GLU A 68 8.12 0.16 15.04
N THR A 69 8.44 0.61 13.81
CA THR A 69 8.16 -0.18 12.62
C THR A 69 9.05 -1.41 12.50
N LEU A 70 10.34 -1.31 12.79
CA LEU A 70 11.25 -2.45 12.75
C LEU A 70 10.84 -3.53 13.76
N GLN A 71 10.40 -3.11 14.95
CA GLN A 71 9.84 -4.02 15.96
C GLN A 71 8.51 -4.63 15.53
N TRP A 72 7.63 -3.85 14.89
CA TRP A 72 6.40 -4.39 14.31
C TRP A 72 6.69 -5.39 13.20
N ARG A 73 7.63 -5.11 12.29
CA ARG A 73 8.00 -6.04 11.20
C ARG A 73 8.64 -7.32 11.72
N SER A 74 9.44 -7.26 12.79
CA SER A 74 10.06 -8.46 13.38
C SER A 74 9.04 -9.41 14.01
N THR A 75 7.91 -8.88 14.48
CA THR A 75 6.83 -9.65 15.15
C THR A 75 5.70 -10.02 14.20
N TYR A 76 5.17 -9.04 13.45
CA TYR A 76 4.06 -9.20 12.51
C TYR A 76 4.48 -9.89 11.20
N LYS A 77 5.74 -9.69 10.78
CA LYS A 77 6.35 -10.32 9.59
C LYS A 77 5.52 -10.15 8.31
N PRO A 78 5.23 -8.90 7.90
CA PRO A 78 4.38 -8.65 6.74
C PRO A 78 4.93 -9.28 5.45
N GLU A 79 6.25 -9.37 5.31
CA GLU A 79 6.92 -10.04 4.18
C GLU A 79 6.75 -11.57 4.14
N GLU A 80 6.39 -12.22 5.26
CA GLU A 80 6.18 -13.67 5.33
C GLU A 80 4.74 -14.07 4.98
N ILE A 81 3.80 -13.11 4.90
CA ILE A 81 2.40 -13.40 4.55
C ILE A 81 2.32 -13.91 3.11
N ARG A 82 1.57 -14.99 2.89
CA ARG A 82 1.33 -15.59 1.57
C ARG A 82 -0.14 -15.53 1.18
N TRP A 83 -0.38 -15.56 -0.13
CA TRP A 83 -1.73 -15.43 -0.68
C TRP A 83 -2.70 -16.47 -0.11
N HIS A 84 -2.28 -17.73 -0.01
CA HIS A 84 -3.14 -18.81 0.47
C HIS A 84 -3.66 -18.59 1.91
N GLU A 85 -2.96 -17.81 2.74
CA GLU A 85 -3.41 -17.47 4.11
C GLU A 85 -4.55 -16.46 4.11
N VAL A 86 -4.63 -15.60 3.09
CA VAL A 86 -5.52 -14.43 3.04
C VAL A 86 -6.51 -14.45 1.87
N ALA A 87 -6.42 -15.43 0.97
CA ALA A 87 -7.24 -15.51 -0.25
C ALA A 87 -8.75 -15.48 0.04
N HIS A 88 -9.19 -16.22 1.07
CA HIS A 88 -10.60 -16.29 1.47
C HIS A 88 -11.20 -14.92 1.87
N ILE A 89 -10.39 -13.97 2.35
CA ILE A 89 -10.83 -12.60 2.66
C ILE A 89 -11.06 -11.80 1.37
N GLY A 90 -10.29 -12.09 0.32
CA GLY A 90 -10.33 -11.42 -0.97
C GLY A 90 -11.39 -11.94 -1.94
N GLU A 91 -12.08 -13.05 -1.65
CA GLU A 91 -13.03 -13.72 -2.58
C GLU A 91 -14.10 -12.79 -3.18
N ASN A 92 -14.53 -11.79 -2.42
CA ASN A 92 -15.56 -10.83 -2.83
C ASN A 92 -14.99 -9.55 -3.49
N GLY A 93 -13.67 -9.43 -3.64
CA GLY A 93 -13.03 -8.24 -4.20
C GLY A 93 -13.14 -6.99 -3.30
N LEU A 94 -13.29 -7.16 -1.98
CA LEU A 94 -13.34 -6.05 -1.02
C LEU A 94 -12.14 -5.12 -1.14
N ILE A 95 -10.93 -5.70 -1.22
CA ILE A 95 -9.70 -5.00 -1.55
C ILE A 95 -8.97 -5.83 -2.60
N SER A 96 -8.44 -5.18 -3.63
CA SER A 96 -7.70 -5.84 -4.70
C SER A 96 -6.61 -4.92 -5.24
N LYS A 97 -5.54 -5.51 -5.78
CA LYS A 97 -4.57 -4.78 -6.61
C LYS A 97 -5.08 -4.75 -8.04
N ALA A 98 -5.11 -3.58 -8.66
CA ALA A 98 -5.46 -3.47 -10.07
C ALA A 98 -4.36 -4.08 -10.95
N ASP A 99 -4.76 -4.54 -12.13
CA ASP A 99 -3.88 -4.93 -13.24
C ASP A 99 -3.42 -3.73 -14.09
N PHE A 100 -4.02 -2.56 -13.86
CA PHE A 100 -3.62 -1.30 -14.46
C PHE A 100 -2.87 -0.38 -13.49
N HIS A 101 -2.22 0.63 -14.06
CA HIS A 101 -1.49 1.66 -13.35
C HIS A 101 -2.09 3.04 -13.61
N ASP A 102 -1.79 3.99 -12.73
CA ASP A 102 -2.05 5.39 -13.05
C ASP A 102 -1.01 5.95 -14.04
N ARG A 103 -1.21 7.18 -14.50
CA ARG A 103 -0.33 7.83 -15.49
C ARG A 103 1.11 8.01 -15.02
N SER A 104 1.38 7.92 -13.73
CA SER A 104 2.73 7.96 -13.16
C SER A 104 3.33 6.55 -13.00
N GLY A 105 2.64 5.51 -13.48
CA GLY A 105 3.06 4.11 -13.36
C GLY A 105 2.88 3.55 -11.96
N ARG A 106 2.17 4.23 -11.05
CA ARG A 106 2.00 3.77 -9.68
C ARG A 106 0.99 2.64 -9.63
N THR A 107 1.27 1.65 -8.78
CA THR A 107 0.33 0.57 -8.45
C THR A 107 -0.97 1.17 -7.91
N VAL A 108 -2.10 0.61 -8.33
CA VAL A 108 -3.43 1.03 -7.91
C VAL A 108 -4.04 -0.04 -7.01
N LEU A 109 -4.46 0.34 -5.81
CA LEU A 109 -5.27 -0.49 -4.94
C LEU A 109 -6.73 -0.06 -5.05
N ILE A 110 -7.62 -1.03 -5.25
CA ILE A 110 -9.07 -0.82 -5.35
C ILE A 110 -9.72 -1.38 -4.10
N MET A 111 -10.47 -0.54 -3.38
CA MET A 111 -11.29 -0.91 -2.24
C MET A 111 -12.76 -0.72 -2.57
N ARG A 112 -13.60 -1.72 -2.30
CA ARG A 112 -15.05 -1.67 -2.50
C ARG A 112 -15.77 -1.90 -1.17
N PRO A 113 -15.93 -0.87 -0.32
CA PRO A 113 -16.58 -1.02 0.98
C PRO A 113 -17.98 -1.66 0.91
N GLY A 114 -18.73 -1.45 -0.18
CA GLY A 114 -20.03 -2.08 -0.39
C GLY A 114 -20.01 -3.61 -0.48
N MET A 115 -18.84 -4.21 -0.69
CA MET A 115 -18.65 -5.67 -0.76
C MET A 115 -18.33 -6.31 0.60
N GLN A 116 -18.25 -5.55 1.69
CA GLN A 116 -17.97 -6.10 3.02
C GLN A 116 -19.01 -7.17 3.41
N LYS A 117 -18.57 -8.42 3.59
CA LYS A 117 -19.41 -9.54 4.03
C LYS A 117 -19.03 -10.11 5.40
N THR A 118 -17.74 -10.08 5.74
CA THR A 118 -17.19 -10.77 6.92
C THR A 118 -17.02 -9.80 8.09
N THR A 119 -17.24 -10.30 9.32
CA THR A 119 -17.00 -9.58 10.58
C THR A 119 -15.62 -9.84 11.19
N ALA A 120 -14.77 -10.64 10.52
CA ALA A 120 -13.43 -10.99 10.99
C ALA A 120 -12.44 -9.83 10.78
N GLY A 121 -12.36 -8.92 11.77
CA GLY A 121 -11.54 -7.72 11.72
C GLY A 121 -10.04 -7.98 11.48
N GLU A 122 -9.46 -8.98 12.14
CA GLU A 122 -8.03 -9.29 12.05
C GLU A 122 -7.62 -9.82 10.66
N GLY A 123 -8.45 -10.68 10.05
CA GLY A 123 -8.23 -11.18 8.69
C GLY A 123 -8.21 -10.06 7.65
N ASN A 124 -9.05 -9.03 7.81
CA ASN A 124 -9.08 -7.87 6.92
C ASN A 124 -7.78 -7.05 7.00
N ILE A 125 -7.18 -6.93 8.19
CA ILE A 125 -5.91 -6.21 8.37
C ILE A 125 -4.76 -7.00 7.75
N ARG A 126 -4.70 -8.32 7.97
CA ARG A 126 -3.66 -9.18 7.37
C ARG A 126 -3.73 -9.18 5.85
N HIS A 127 -4.93 -9.28 5.29
CA HIS A 127 -5.16 -9.17 3.84
C HIS A 127 -4.77 -7.78 3.29
N LEU A 128 -5.12 -6.69 4.00
CA LEU A 128 -4.70 -5.35 3.63
C LEU A 128 -3.18 -5.21 3.61
N VAL A 129 -2.51 -5.63 4.68
CA VAL A 129 -1.04 -5.53 4.79
C VAL A 129 -0.37 -6.32 3.67
N TYR A 130 -0.86 -7.54 3.39
CA TYR A 130 -0.40 -8.33 2.24
C TYR A 130 -0.51 -7.54 0.93
N LEU A 131 -1.67 -6.94 0.64
CA LEU A 131 -1.85 -6.17 -0.60
C LEU A 131 -0.98 -4.91 -0.64
N VAL A 132 -0.73 -4.26 0.49
CA VAL A 132 0.15 -3.09 0.57
C VAL A 132 1.61 -3.48 0.31
N GLU A 133 2.13 -4.56 0.90
CA GLU A 133 3.49 -5.03 0.63
C GLU A 133 3.66 -5.41 -0.86
N ASN A 134 2.67 -6.11 -1.43
CA ASN A 134 2.68 -6.44 -2.85
C ASN A 134 2.57 -5.20 -3.75
N ALA A 135 1.76 -4.21 -3.34
CA ALA A 135 1.67 -2.96 -4.08
C ALA A 135 3.00 -2.21 -4.10
N ILE A 136 3.72 -2.19 -2.97
CA ILE A 136 5.06 -1.58 -2.83
C ILE A 136 6.08 -2.29 -3.74
N LEU A 137 6.14 -3.62 -3.72
CA LEU A 137 7.09 -4.37 -4.53
C LEU A 137 6.80 -4.28 -6.04
N ASN A 138 5.59 -3.86 -6.42
CA ASN A 138 5.19 -3.63 -7.81
C ASN A 138 5.31 -2.17 -8.26
N LEU A 139 5.80 -1.27 -7.39
CA LEU A 139 6.12 0.09 -7.82
C LEU A 139 7.30 0.11 -8.78
N PRO A 140 7.32 1.05 -9.76
CA PRO A 140 8.50 1.36 -10.55
C PRO A 140 9.68 1.81 -9.66
N VAL A 141 10.91 1.66 -10.18
CA VAL A 141 12.18 1.94 -9.44
C VAL A 141 12.24 3.34 -8.82
N ASP A 142 11.56 4.33 -9.41
CA ASP A 142 11.54 5.72 -8.93
C ASP A 142 10.18 6.14 -8.34
N GLN A 143 9.36 5.19 -7.90
CA GLN A 143 8.07 5.46 -7.27
C GLN A 143 8.00 4.86 -5.87
N GLU A 144 7.58 5.69 -4.92
CA GLU A 144 7.41 5.29 -3.52
C GLU A 144 5.95 5.29 -3.06
N GLN A 145 5.05 5.75 -3.93
CA GLN A 145 3.65 5.99 -3.61
C GLN A 145 2.71 5.16 -4.48
N MET A 146 1.59 4.76 -3.90
CA MET A 146 0.51 4.04 -4.55
C MET A 146 -0.77 4.87 -4.58
N THR A 147 -1.63 4.57 -5.53
CA THR A 147 -2.93 5.22 -5.71
C THR A 147 -4.04 4.33 -5.17
N TRP A 148 -4.98 4.93 -4.45
CA TRP A 148 -6.15 4.26 -3.90
C TRP A 148 -7.39 4.69 -4.65
N LEU A 149 -8.16 3.72 -5.14
CA LEU A 149 -9.48 3.91 -5.70
C LEU A 149 -10.49 3.25 -4.75
N ILE A 150 -11.35 4.05 -4.13
CA ILE A 150 -12.33 3.56 -3.17
C ILE A 150 -13.73 3.74 -3.75
N ASP A 151 -14.36 2.65 -4.16
CA ASP A 151 -15.70 2.64 -4.75
C ASP A 151 -16.76 2.36 -3.68
N PHE A 152 -17.53 3.40 -3.34
CA PHE A 152 -18.62 3.31 -2.37
C PHE A 152 -19.94 2.85 -2.99
N THR A 153 -19.95 2.40 -4.25
CA THR A 153 -21.16 1.83 -4.86
C THR A 153 -21.61 0.59 -4.07
N GLY A 154 -22.90 0.55 -3.71
CA GLY A 154 -23.46 -0.49 -2.85
C GLY A 154 -23.13 -0.36 -1.36
N TRP A 155 -22.40 0.68 -0.95
CA TRP A 155 -22.16 0.94 0.47
C TRP A 155 -23.47 1.33 1.19
N SER A 156 -23.67 0.76 2.37
CA SER A 156 -24.73 1.13 3.30
C SER A 156 -24.25 1.02 4.75
N LEU A 157 -25.05 1.50 5.71
CA LEU A 157 -24.74 1.35 7.14
C LEU A 157 -24.62 -0.12 7.59
N ASN A 158 -25.21 -1.06 6.83
CA ASN A 158 -25.16 -2.49 7.13
C ASN A 158 -23.96 -3.20 6.48
N THR A 159 -23.29 -2.56 5.52
CA THR A 159 -22.10 -3.09 4.82
C THR A 159 -20.85 -2.29 5.19
N ASN A 160 -20.82 -1.68 6.38
CA ASN A 160 -19.69 -0.89 6.82
C ASN A 160 -18.59 -1.76 7.47
N VAL A 161 -17.35 -1.30 7.35
CA VAL A 161 -16.25 -1.82 8.15
C VAL A 161 -16.48 -1.37 9.60
N PRO A 162 -16.42 -2.27 10.60
CA PRO A 162 -16.54 -1.86 12.00
C PRO A 162 -15.54 -0.76 12.34
N ILE A 163 -15.97 0.27 13.08
CA ILE A 163 -15.14 1.46 13.38
C ILE A 163 -13.79 1.07 14.00
N LYS A 164 -13.77 0.06 14.88
CA LYS A 164 -12.53 -0.44 15.49
C LYS A 164 -11.54 -0.97 14.45
N VAL A 165 -12.02 -1.76 13.48
CA VAL A 165 -11.19 -2.29 12.39
C VAL A 165 -10.68 -1.15 11.51
N ALA A 166 -11.52 -0.16 11.21
CA ALA A 166 -11.10 1.03 10.46
C ALA A 166 -10.02 1.83 11.22
N GLN A 167 -10.12 1.96 12.54
CA GLN A 167 -9.11 2.61 13.38
C GLN A 167 -7.78 1.84 13.37
N GLU A 168 -7.82 0.51 13.47
CA GLU A 168 -6.63 -0.34 13.39
C GLU A 168 -5.95 -0.26 12.02
N ILE A 169 -6.73 -0.28 10.92
CA ILE A 169 -6.22 -0.06 9.56
C ILE A 169 -5.51 1.30 9.45
N ILE A 170 -6.16 2.37 9.92
CA ILE A 170 -5.57 3.72 9.89
C ILE A 170 -4.29 3.74 10.72
N TYR A 171 -4.30 3.12 11.90
CA TYR A 171 -3.13 3.03 12.77
C TYR A 171 -1.95 2.33 12.07
N VAL A 172 -2.18 1.17 11.45
CA VAL A 172 -1.13 0.44 10.71
C VAL A 172 -0.58 1.28 9.57
N LEU A 173 -1.44 1.87 8.73
CA LEU A 173 -1.03 2.67 7.59
C LEU A 173 -0.24 3.93 8.00
N GLN A 174 -0.69 4.63 9.05
CA GLN A 174 -0.04 5.86 9.51
C GLN A 174 1.29 5.63 10.22
N ASN A 175 1.43 4.52 10.96
CA ASN A 175 2.62 4.26 11.77
C ASN A 175 3.68 3.42 11.06
N HIS A 176 3.28 2.53 10.15
CA HIS A 176 4.20 1.59 9.51
C HIS A 176 4.37 1.79 8.00
N TYR A 177 3.50 2.57 7.37
CA TYR A 177 3.57 2.88 5.93
C TYR A 177 3.58 4.40 5.63
N PRO A 178 4.49 5.17 6.26
CA PRO A 178 4.55 6.62 6.06
C PRO A 178 4.79 6.99 4.59
N GLU A 179 4.17 8.09 4.16
CA GLU A 179 4.35 8.70 2.83
C GLU A 179 4.13 7.75 1.64
N ARG A 180 3.36 6.67 1.81
CA ARG A 180 3.00 5.73 0.72
C ARG A 180 1.82 6.18 -0.14
N LEU A 181 1.05 7.17 0.28
CA LEU A 181 -0.15 7.60 -0.43
C LEU A 181 0.18 8.66 -1.50
N ALA A 182 -0.20 8.41 -2.75
CA ALA A 182 -0.14 9.39 -3.84
C ALA A 182 -1.49 10.11 -4.07
N LEU A 183 -2.57 9.33 -4.15
CA LEU A 183 -3.93 9.79 -4.47
C LEU A 183 -4.93 8.87 -3.78
N VAL A 184 -6.02 9.43 -3.26
CA VAL A 184 -7.25 8.69 -2.90
C VAL A 184 -8.39 9.23 -3.76
N ALA A 185 -8.87 8.40 -4.68
CA ALA A 185 -10.05 8.65 -5.48
C ALA A 185 -11.26 8.00 -4.79
N LEU A 186 -12.05 8.79 -4.06
CA LEU A 186 -13.30 8.36 -3.43
C LEU A 186 -14.42 8.44 -4.47
N TYR A 187 -14.81 7.29 -5.02
CA TYR A 187 -15.83 7.20 -6.06
C TYR A 187 -17.21 6.89 -5.49
N ASN A 188 -18.19 7.69 -5.91
CA ASN A 188 -19.57 7.64 -5.46
C ASN A 188 -19.76 7.63 -3.92
N PRO A 189 -18.99 8.41 -3.13
CA PRO A 189 -19.10 8.37 -1.68
C PRO A 189 -20.45 8.93 -1.21
N PRO A 190 -21.04 8.38 -0.14
CA PRO A 190 -22.28 8.91 0.43
C PRO A 190 -22.10 10.37 0.83
N ARG A 191 -23.09 11.23 0.57
CA ARG A 191 -22.97 12.70 0.78
C ARG A 191 -22.58 13.10 2.21
N ILE A 192 -22.90 12.27 3.21
CA ILE A 192 -22.47 12.48 4.60
C ILE A 192 -20.94 12.52 4.74
N PHE A 193 -20.20 11.81 3.89
CA PHE A 193 -18.74 11.81 3.91
C PHE A 193 -18.16 13.17 3.53
N GLU A 194 -18.76 13.92 2.60
CA GLU A 194 -18.29 15.28 2.28
C GLU A 194 -18.41 16.21 3.50
N ALA A 195 -19.52 16.10 4.25
CA ALA A 195 -19.76 16.91 5.43
C ALA A 195 -18.75 16.59 6.54
N PHE A 196 -18.50 15.31 6.80
CA PHE A 196 -17.46 14.86 7.72
C PHE A 196 -16.08 15.32 7.27
N PHE A 197 -15.76 15.19 5.98
CA PHE A 197 -14.45 15.50 5.44
C PHE A 197 -14.12 17.01 5.47
N LYS A 198 -15.14 17.88 5.38
CA LYS A 198 -15.00 19.33 5.61
C LYS A 198 -14.50 19.66 7.02
N VAL A 199 -14.77 18.80 8.00
CA VAL A 199 -14.27 18.93 9.39
C VAL A 199 -12.90 18.28 9.54
N VAL A 200 -12.69 17.11 8.92
CA VAL A 200 -11.40 16.38 8.96
C VAL A 200 -10.22 17.20 8.43
N LYS A 201 -10.46 18.14 7.50
CA LYS A 201 -9.41 19.04 6.97
C LYS A 201 -8.64 19.84 8.03
N TYR A 202 -9.21 20.03 9.23
CA TYR A 202 -8.55 20.74 10.34
C TYR A 202 -7.65 19.82 11.17
N PHE A 203 -7.77 18.51 11.00
CA PHE A 203 -7.04 17.49 11.77
C PHE A 203 -6.02 16.71 10.91
N VAL A 204 -6.19 16.73 9.60
CA VAL A 204 -5.29 16.08 8.63
C VAL A 204 -4.35 17.12 8.03
N ASP A 205 -3.08 16.75 7.85
CA ASP A 205 -2.11 17.64 7.25
C ASP A 205 -2.51 18.05 5.82
N VAL A 206 -2.13 19.26 5.42
CA VAL A 206 -2.53 19.85 4.14
C VAL A 206 -2.06 19.01 2.94
N LYS A 207 -0.93 18.29 3.05
CA LYS A 207 -0.45 17.44 1.95
C LYS A 207 -1.37 16.24 1.78
N THR A 208 -1.71 15.54 2.85
CA THR A 208 -2.65 14.40 2.80
C THR A 208 -4.02 14.84 2.33
N PHE A 209 -4.53 16.00 2.79
CA PHE A 209 -5.83 16.51 2.35
C PHE A 209 -5.90 16.74 0.83
N LYS A 210 -4.83 17.29 0.23
CA LYS A 210 -4.76 17.55 -1.22
C LYS A 210 -4.77 16.26 -2.07
N LYS A 211 -4.36 15.13 -1.49
CA LYS A 211 -4.33 13.81 -2.15
C LYS A 211 -5.72 13.19 -2.26
N ILE A 212 -6.74 13.70 -1.57
CA ILE A 212 -8.08 13.10 -1.54
C ILE A 212 -8.99 13.81 -2.55
N LYS A 213 -9.65 13.03 -3.42
CA LYS A 213 -10.56 13.49 -4.47
C LYS A 213 -11.92 12.81 -4.33
N PHE A 214 -12.97 13.61 -4.26
CA PHE A 214 -14.36 13.14 -4.28
C PHE A 214 -14.84 13.10 -5.73
N LEU A 215 -15.34 11.95 -6.15
CA LEU A 215 -15.73 11.69 -7.52
C LEU A 215 -17.16 11.17 -7.54
N TYR A 216 -17.97 11.75 -8.42
CA TYR A 216 -19.38 11.41 -8.54
C TYR A 216 -19.69 10.93 -9.95
N PRO A 217 -20.44 9.83 -10.11
CA PRO A 217 -20.83 9.31 -11.42
C PRO A 217 -21.52 10.39 -12.27
N LYS A 218 -21.26 10.37 -13.58
CA LYS A 218 -21.86 11.26 -14.59
C LYS A 218 -21.61 12.76 -14.37
N ARG A 219 -20.58 13.12 -13.59
CA ARG A 219 -20.11 14.51 -13.47
C ARG A 219 -18.86 14.72 -14.31
N LYS A 220 -18.93 15.70 -15.22
CA LYS A 220 -17.82 16.07 -16.10
C LYS A 220 -16.52 16.38 -15.33
N GLU A 221 -16.60 17.11 -14.22
CA GLU A 221 -15.45 17.41 -13.35
C GLU A 221 -14.80 16.13 -12.81
N SER A 222 -15.58 15.15 -12.37
CA SER A 222 -15.06 13.87 -11.86
C SER A 222 -14.37 13.07 -12.97
N GLU A 223 -14.91 13.09 -14.19
CA GLU A 223 -14.26 12.48 -15.35
C GLU A 223 -12.94 13.17 -15.71
N GLU A 224 -12.90 14.51 -15.67
CA GLU A 224 -11.69 15.29 -15.94
C GLU A 224 -10.60 15.00 -14.90
N ILE A 225 -10.97 14.93 -13.61
CA ILE A 225 -10.06 14.53 -12.54
C ILE A 225 -9.53 13.11 -12.79
N MET A 226 -10.41 12.14 -13.07
CA MET A 226 -9.96 10.76 -13.34
C MET A 226 -9.04 10.69 -14.57
N LYS A 227 -9.38 11.37 -15.67
CA LYS A 227 -8.53 11.43 -16.87
C LYS A 227 -7.17 12.07 -16.61
N SER A 228 -7.07 12.99 -15.65
CA SER A 228 -5.79 13.61 -15.27
C SER A 228 -4.84 12.64 -14.57
N PHE A 229 -5.37 11.61 -13.90
CA PHE A 229 -4.59 10.62 -13.17
C PHE A 229 -4.48 9.28 -13.87
N PHE A 230 -5.45 8.89 -14.70
CA PHE A 230 -5.53 7.58 -15.32
C PHE A 230 -5.67 7.67 -16.83
N ASP A 231 -5.14 6.66 -17.53
CA ASP A 231 -5.44 6.47 -18.94
C ASP A 231 -6.84 5.89 -19.11
N ALA A 232 -7.68 6.53 -19.93
CA ALA A 232 -9.05 6.09 -20.16
C ALA A 232 -9.11 4.71 -20.83
N GLU A 233 -8.07 4.34 -21.60
CA GLU A 233 -7.97 3.03 -22.24
C GLU A 233 -7.72 1.89 -21.25
N ASN A 234 -7.19 2.19 -20.05
CA ASN A 234 -6.86 1.19 -19.02
C ASN A 234 -7.82 1.27 -17.81
N LEU A 235 -8.50 2.40 -17.63
CA LEU A 235 -9.39 2.62 -16.52
C LEU A 235 -10.73 1.87 -16.72
N PRO A 236 -11.28 1.26 -15.67
CA PRO A 236 -12.58 0.59 -15.73
C PRO A 236 -13.72 1.52 -16.14
N VAL A 237 -14.71 0.97 -16.87
CA VAL A 237 -15.94 1.67 -17.28
C VAL A 237 -16.70 2.24 -16.08
N GLU A 238 -16.68 1.54 -14.94
CA GLU A 238 -17.31 2.01 -13.69
C GLU A 238 -16.71 3.32 -13.18
N PHE A 239 -15.47 3.63 -13.53
CA PHE A 239 -14.76 4.86 -13.18
C PHE A 239 -14.61 5.84 -14.34
N GLY A 240 -15.33 5.62 -15.45
CA GLY A 240 -15.35 6.51 -16.62
C GLY A 240 -14.25 6.23 -17.67
N GLY A 241 -13.64 5.04 -17.64
CA GLY A 241 -12.74 4.56 -18.69
C GLY A 241 -13.43 3.61 -19.68
N LYS A 242 -12.65 2.74 -20.30
CA LYS A 242 -13.09 1.86 -21.40
C LYS A 242 -12.88 0.36 -21.14
N THR A 243 -12.19 -0.02 -20.06
CA THR A 243 -11.96 -1.43 -19.74
C THR A 243 -13.09 -2.02 -18.92
N SER A 244 -13.34 -3.32 -19.08
CA SER A 244 -14.20 -4.04 -18.15
C SER A 244 -13.37 -4.47 -16.95
N LEU A 245 -13.74 -4.04 -15.75
CA LEU A 245 -13.17 -4.57 -14.52
C LEU A 245 -14.22 -5.44 -13.84
N LYS A 246 -14.16 -6.74 -14.15
CA LYS A 246 -14.85 -7.74 -13.35
C LYS A 246 -13.81 -8.37 -12.45
N TYR A 247 -14.01 -8.28 -11.13
CA TYR A 247 -13.15 -8.99 -10.20
C TYR A 247 -13.30 -10.49 -10.44
N ASP A 248 -12.22 -11.12 -10.90
CA ASP A 248 -12.10 -12.56 -11.08
C ASP A 248 -11.13 -13.05 -10.01
N HIS A 249 -11.66 -13.80 -9.03
CA HIS A 249 -10.87 -14.25 -7.89
C HIS A 249 -9.80 -15.27 -8.29
N GLU A 250 -10.04 -16.10 -9.31
CA GLU A 250 -9.08 -17.12 -9.75
C GLU A 250 -7.91 -16.44 -10.46
N GLU A 251 -8.19 -15.52 -11.38
CA GLU A 251 -7.14 -14.77 -12.07
C GLU A 251 -6.37 -13.86 -11.09
N PHE A 252 -7.08 -13.19 -10.18
CA PHE A 252 -6.44 -12.41 -9.13
C PHE A 252 -5.53 -13.28 -8.26
N SER A 253 -5.98 -14.47 -7.87
CA SER A 253 -5.19 -15.43 -7.09
C SER A 253 -3.94 -15.88 -7.83
N ARG A 254 -4.04 -16.11 -9.14
CA ARG A 254 -2.90 -16.45 -9.99
C ARG A 254 -1.85 -15.34 -10.00
N LEU A 255 -2.28 -14.09 -10.10
CA LEU A 255 -1.39 -12.93 -10.04
C LEU A 255 -0.74 -12.76 -8.65
N MET A 256 -1.50 -12.95 -7.57
CA MET A 256 -0.98 -12.88 -6.20
C MET A 256 0.04 -14.00 -5.91
N ALA A 257 -0.16 -15.20 -6.44
CA ALA A 257 0.83 -16.28 -6.35
C ALA A 257 2.15 -15.93 -7.09
N GLN A 258 2.09 -15.19 -8.20
CA GLN A 258 3.30 -14.68 -8.87
C GLN A 258 4.01 -13.61 -8.03
N ASP A 259 3.24 -12.75 -7.38
CA ASP A 259 3.79 -11.76 -6.46
C ASP A 259 4.40 -12.39 -5.19
N ASP A 260 3.88 -13.53 -4.71
CA ASP A 260 4.49 -14.30 -3.62
C ASP A 260 5.91 -14.77 -4.00
N VAL A 261 6.10 -15.27 -5.23
CA VAL A 261 7.42 -15.67 -5.73
C VAL A 261 8.36 -14.48 -5.82
N LYS A 262 7.87 -13.33 -6.31
CA LYS A 262 8.63 -12.09 -6.38
C LYS A 262 9.04 -11.59 -4.99
N THR A 263 8.12 -11.62 -4.04
CA THR A 263 8.33 -11.25 -2.64
C THR A 263 9.36 -12.17 -1.99
N ALA A 264 9.25 -13.47 -2.21
CA ALA A 264 10.20 -14.44 -1.69
C ALA A 264 11.59 -14.27 -2.26
N LYS A 265 11.71 -14.04 -3.57
CA LYS A 265 13.00 -13.71 -4.19
C LYS A 265 13.58 -12.41 -3.63
N PHE A 266 12.77 -11.38 -3.43
CA PHE A 266 13.24 -10.10 -2.89
C PHE A 266 13.77 -10.29 -1.47
N TRP A 267 13.01 -10.89 -0.57
CA TRP A 267 13.38 -11.04 0.84
C TRP A 267 14.31 -12.23 1.15
N GLY A 268 14.70 -13.00 0.14
CA GLY A 268 15.61 -14.13 0.28
C GLY A 268 14.99 -15.33 1.00
N PHE A 269 13.69 -15.57 0.81
CA PHE A 269 13.05 -16.81 1.25
C PHE A 269 13.35 -17.94 0.25
N ASP A 270 13.69 -19.12 0.76
CA ASP A 270 13.81 -20.32 -0.08
C ASP A 270 12.41 -20.68 -0.63
N CYS A 271 12.15 -20.36 -1.89
CA CYS A 271 10.97 -20.84 -2.60
C CYS A 271 11.11 -22.36 -2.80
N LYS A 272 10.62 -23.16 -1.85
CA LYS A 272 10.14 -24.50 -2.23
C LYS A 272 8.80 -24.30 -2.94
N PRO A 273 8.68 -24.61 -4.24
CA PRO A 273 7.37 -24.61 -4.87
C PRO A 273 6.49 -25.58 -4.08
N SER A 274 5.40 -25.08 -3.52
CA SER A 274 4.36 -25.93 -2.96
C SER A 274 3.73 -26.68 -4.13
N ASP A 275 4.09 -27.94 -4.29
CA ASP A 275 3.41 -28.87 -5.18
C ASP A 275 1.93 -28.90 -4.81
N THR A 276 1.11 -28.28 -5.65
CA THR A 276 -0.34 -28.50 -5.65
C THR A 276 -0.60 -29.78 -6.44
N SER A 277 -0.40 -30.93 -5.80
CA SER A 277 -1.20 -32.13 -6.12
C SER A 277 -1.16 -33.12 -4.95
N ASN A 278 -2.35 -33.60 -4.62
CA ASN A 278 -2.68 -34.75 -3.77
C ASN A 278 -2.71 -34.51 -2.26
N GLY A 279 -3.93 -34.58 -1.73
CA GLY A 279 -4.19 -34.71 -0.31
C GLY A 279 -3.51 -35.95 0.27
N CYS A 280 -3.03 -35.80 1.50
CA CYS A 280 -2.69 -36.90 2.36
C CYS A 280 -3.30 -36.62 3.74
N ILE A 281 -4.14 -37.57 4.16
CA ILE A 281 -4.67 -37.71 5.50
C ILE A 281 -3.46 -37.87 6.46
N PRO A 282 -3.42 -37.18 7.61
CA PRO A 282 -2.32 -37.39 8.55
C PRO A 282 -2.44 -38.77 9.21
N GLU A 283 -1.41 -39.60 9.05
CA GLU A 283 -1.22 -40.82 9.85
C GLU A 283 -1.09 -40.46 11.34
N PRO A 284 -1.63 -41.30 12.26
CA PRO A 284 -1.58 -41.01 13.68
C PRO A 284 -0.18 -41.21 14.25
N VAL A 285 0.27 -40.20 15.01
CA VAL A 285 1.55 -40.14 15.70
C VAL A 285 1.70 -41.31 16.68
N SER A 286 2.72 -42.16 16.47
CA SER A 286 3.17 -43.14 17.47
C SER A 286 3.93 -42.43 18.58
N LEU A 287 3.41 -42.47 19.81
CA LEU A 287 4.12 -42.03 21.01
C LEU A 287 5.17 -43.08 21.40
N ALA A 288 6.44 -42.68 21.42
CA ALA A 288 7.51 -43.44 22.08
C ALA A 288 7.49 -43.18 23.61
N PRO A 289 7.91 -44.15 24.44
CA PRO A 289 7.64 -44.14 25.87
C PRO A 289 8.59 -43.22 26.65
N SER A 290 8.06 -42.62 27.72
CA SER A 290 8.79 -41.83 28.70
C SER A 290 9.79 -42.69 29.48
N ALA A 291 11.03 -42.20 29.55
CA ALA A 291 12.09 -42.78 30.36
C ALA A 291 12.03 -42.25 31.81
N SER A 292 12.19 -43.19 32.74
CA SER A 292 12.36 -43.09 34.20
C SER A 292 11.12 -42.79 35.05
#